data_AF-A0A956H8F1-F1
#
_entry.id   AF-A0A956H8F1-F1
#
_cell.length_a   1.000
_cell.length_b   1.000
_cell.length_c   1.000
_cell.angle_alpha   90.00
_cell.angle_beta   90.00
_cell.angle_gamma   90.00
#
_symmetry.space_group_name_H-M   'P 1'
#
loop_
_entity.id
_entity.type
_entity.pdbx_description
1 polymer ?
#
loop_
_entity_poly.entity_id
_entity_poly.type
_entity_poly.pdbx_seq_one_letter_code
_entity_poly.pdbx_strand_id
1 'polypeptide(L)'
;GLQNGEESGVDCGGPCRFCLLTELLPELDDFGNAAATLPRVALFADDRFAISYSGAIDDQARGRWFAADGTALGASQVLGTNLGVTSKKGYRIPIAIGSEQDRFSLLLPGLDDMSMNTDLFVLRHAEDGSELMGTRVNAIDKLSFDGDIVAEGDRLVVAWAAAGKIWLRRWDWSVANGAWIDIDPFAADDANVSQYNPGLSLGADGVAVLSWVHCTNGICEVLARRFDNDWLDPDPVVVSGNDGYFVAPRVARDQDGRVMVVWSGATANFVFIEARMLDEEFVPIGDVWTVQSNLFAIADPDVVALADGSFAVAWGDGDDDRVHLRRFVDAGVPKIADLGDEAPWPN
;
A
#
# COMPACT_ATOMS: atom_id res chain seq x y z
N GLY A 1 5.52 -35.13 17.36
CA GLY A 1 6.97 -35.05 17.11
C GLY A 1 7.73 -35.44 18.35
N LEU A 2 9.03 -35.65 18.22
CA LEU A 2 9.94 -35.91 19.34
C LEU A 2 10.29 -34.56 19.98
N GLN A 3 9.68 -34.23 21.11
CA GLN A 3 10.01 -33.02 21.88
C GLN A 3 11.52 -33.02 22.20
N ASN A 4 12.25 -32.04 21.66
CA ASN A 4 13.69 -31.87 21.89
C ASN A 4 14.00 -30.45 22.39
N GLY A 5 13.44 -30.09 23.56
CA GLY A 5 13.66 -28.79 24.21
C GLY A 5 12.81 -28.58 25.47
N GLU A 6 12.66 -27.33 25.92
CA GLU A 6 11.74 -26.92 27.02
C GLU A 6 10.30 -26.68 26.52
N GLU A 7 9.89 -27.33 25.43
CA GLU A 7 8.60 -27.13 24.78
C GLU A 7 7.46 -27.77 25.60
N SER A 8 6.38 -27.03 25.88
CA SER A 8 5.19 -27.55 26.58
C SER A 8 4.03 -27.93 25.65
N GLY A 9 4.25 -27.94 24.32
CA GLY A 9 3.22 -28.08 23.29
C GLY A 9 3.66 -28.87 22.04
N VAL A 10 3.17 -28.45 20.87
CA VAL A 10 3.50 -29.04 19.55
C VAL A 10 5.00 -28.90 19.28
N ASP A 11 5.62 -29.97 18.77
CA ASP A 11 7.06 -30.04 18.48
C ASP A 11 7.41 -29.13 17.30
N CYS A 12 8.24 -28.11 17.55
CA CYS A 12 8.67 -27.11 16.58
C CYS A 12 10.16 -27.23 16.18
N GLY A 13 10.82 -28.34 16.51
CA GLY A 13 12.16 -28.65 16.00
C GLY A 13 13.32 -27.91 16.68
N GLY A 14 13.18 -27.50 17.95
CA GLY A 14 14.26 -26.92 18.75
C GLY A 14 13.97 -25.49 19.21
N PRO A 15 14.94 -24.80 19.87
CA PRO A 15 14.71 -23.53 20.57
C PRO A 15 14.52 -22.35 19.59
N CYS A 16 13.40 -22.37 18.88
CA CYS A 16 12.89 -21.27 18.10
C CYS A 16 12.28 -20.27 19.06
N ARG A 17 12.95 -19.13 19.24
CA ARG A 17 12.43 -17.95 19.96
C ARG A 17 11.09 -17.45 19.38
N PHE A 18 10.75 -17.88 18.16
CA PHE A 18 9.52 -17.60 17.44
C PHE A 18 8.30 -18.42 17.89
N CYS A 19 8.49 -19.56 18.56
CA CYS A 19 7.38 -20.37 19.08
C CYS A 19 6.71 -19.79 20.33
N LEU A 20 7.23 -18.66 20.84
CA LEU A 20 6.65 -17.88 21.93
C LEU A 20 5.78 -16.72 21.45
N LEU A 21 5.56 -16.57 20.13
CA LEU A 21 4.76 -15.47 19.62
C LEU A 21 3.28 -15.80 19.73
N THR A 22 2.65 -15.08 20.67
CA THR A 22 1.25 -14.64 20.72
C THR A 22 0.19 -15.68 20.40
N GLU A 23 -0.59 -16.04 21.42
CA GLU A 23 -1.90 -16.67 21.26
C GLU A 23 -2.65 -15.98 20.12
N LEU A 24 -3.12 -16.75 19.12
CA LEU A 24 -3.93 -16.26 18.03
C LEU A 24 -5.05 -15.41 18.63
N LEU A 25 -4.99 -14.10 18.44
CA LEU A 25 -6.07 -13.22 18.87
C LEU A 25 -7.26 -13.56 17.98
N PRO A 26 -8.37 -14.10 18.52
CA PRO A 26 -9.55 -14.39 17.71
C PRO A 26 -9.99 -13.12 16.98
N GLU A 27 -10.54 -13.30 15.78
CA GLU A 27 -10.97 -12.27 14.81
C GLU A 27 -10.97 -10.86 15.39
N LEU A 28 -10.06 -10.02 14.90
CA LEU A 28 -10.03 -8.60 15.22
C LEU A 28 -11.25 -7.83 14.65
N ASP A 29 -12.27 -8.52 14.14
CA ASP A 29 -13.54 -7.92 13.72
C ASP A 29 -14.55 -7.98 14.86
N ASP A 30 -14.78 -6.83 15.48
CA ASP A 30 -15.81 -6.61 16.50
C ASP A 30 -17.19 -6.31 15.88
N PHE A 31 -17.32 -6.30 14.56
CA PHE A 31 -18.59 -6.25 13.87
C PHE A 31 -19.05 -7.65 13.45
N GLY A 32 -20.17 -8.09 14.03
CA GLY A 32 -20.77 -9.36 13.67
C GLY A 32 -21.10 -9.44 12.17
N ASN A 33 -20.55 -10.46 11.51
CA ASN A 33 -20.83 -10.92 10.14
C ASN A 33 -20.13 -10.21 8.98
N ALA A 34 -19.20 -9.25 9.18
CA ALA A 34 -18.42 -8.71 8.05
C ALA A 34 -17.08 -9.45 7.93
N ALA A 35 -16.59 -9.68 6.71
CA ALA A 35 -15.20 -10.03 6.48
C ALA A 35 -14.42 -8.73 6.25
N ALA A 36 -13.25 -8.57 6.86
CA ALA A 36 -12.34 -7.47 6.54
C ALA A 36 -11.62 -7.76 5.22
N THR A 37 -11.61 -6.80 4.31
CA THR A 37 -10.95 -6.94 3.00
C THR A 37 -10.01 -5.77 2.72
N LEU A 38 -8.92 -6.06 2.00
CA LEU A 38 -7.94 -5.09 1.53
C LEU A 38 -7.38 -4.19 2.65
N PRO A 39 -6.89 -4.75 3.77
CA PRO A 39 -6.38 -3.96 4.88
C PRO A 39 -5.15 -3.16 4.46
N ARG A 40 -5.02 -1.95 4.99
CA ARG A 40 -3.80 -1.14 4.91
C ARG A 40 -3.41 -0.73 6.32
N VAL A 41 -2.11 -0.74 6.58
CA VAL A 41 -1.56 -0.35 7.87
C VAL A 41 -0.80 0.96 7.73
N ALA A 42 -0.84 1.77 8.78
CA ALA A 42 0.07 2.89 8.91
C ALA A 42 0.56 2.97 10.37
N LEU A 43 1.83 3.34 10.52
CA LEU A 43 2.54 3.44 11.80
C LEU A 43 2.63 4.90 12.26
N PHE A 44 2.37 5.15 13.53
CA PHE A 44 2.58 6.44 14.20
C PHE A 44 4.02 6.55 14.69
N ALA A 45 4.47 7.78 14.97
CA ALA A 45 5.83 8.03 15.44
C ALA A 45 6.15 7.42 16.84
N ASP A 46 5.12 7.02 17.58
CA ASP A 46 5.21 6.39 18.91
C ASP A 46 5.00 4.86 18.86
N ASP A 47 5.24 4.25 17.71
CA ASP A 47 5.11 2.81 17.42
C ASP A 47 3.69 2.24 17.48
N ARG A 48 2.67 3.05 17.80
CA ARG A 48 1.29 2.64 17.61
C ARG A 48 0.99 2.50 16.12
N PHE A 49 -0.07 1.78 15.77
CA PHE A 49 -0.49 1.67 14.38
C PHE A 49 -2.00 1.69 14.22
N ALA A 50 -2.44 2.10 13.04
CA ALA A 50 -3.83 2.00 12.61
C ALA A 50 -3.93 1.05 11.42
N ILE A 51 -5.04 0.32 11.34
CA ILE A 51 -5.42 -0.47 10.19
C ILE A 51 -6.69 0.12 9.60
N SER A 52 -6.68 0.45 8.31
CA SER A 52 -7.89 0.71 7.52
C SER A 52 -8.29 -0.53 6.74
N TYR A 53 -9.59 -0.77 6.57
CA TYR A 53 -10.10 -1.90 5.80
C TYR A 53 -11.54 -1.66 5.34
N SER A 54 -11.99 -2.45 4.36
CA SER A 54 -13.37 -2.45 3.90
C SER A 54 -14.16 -3.60 4.51
N GLY A 55 -15.35 -3.30 5.05
CA GLY A 55 -16.32 -4.31 5.42
C GLY A 55 -16.92 -4.98 4.17
N ALA A 56 -16.76 -6.30 4.01
CA ALA A 56 -17.16 -7.02 2.81
C ALA A 56 -18.69 -7.09 2.55
N ILE A 57 -19.50 -6.75 3.56
CA ILE A 57 -20.96 -6.88 3.51
C ILE A 57 -21.66 -5.52 3.49
N ASP A 58 -21.17 -4.54 4.24
CA ASP A 58 -21.83 -3.24 4.42
C ASP A 58 -21.16 -2.10 3.65
N ASP A 59 -20.07 -2.39 2.92
CA ASP A 59 -19.29 -1.44 2.14
C ASP A 59 -18.88 -0.21 2.97
N GLN A 60 -18.60 -0.42 4.25
CA GLN A 60 -18.12 0.63 5.14
C GLN A 60 -16.60 0.62 5.19
N ALA A 61 -16.02 1.80 4.97
CA ALA A 61 -14.64 2.07 5.31
C ALA A 61 -14.50 2.03 6.83
N ARG A 62 -13.51 1.30 7.33
CA ARG A 62 -13.31 1.11 8.77
C ARG A 62 -11.87 1.31 9.17
N GLY A 63 -11.67 1.70 10.42
CA GLY A 63 -10.38 1.94 11.03
C GLY A 63 -10.31 1.34 12.42
N ARG A 64 -9.15 0.78 12.78
CA ARG A 64 -8.87 0.31 14.14
C ARG A 64 -7.45 0.68 14.56
N TRP A 65 -7.28 1.02 15.83
CA TRP A 65 -6.01 1.43 16.42
C TRP A 65 -5.45 0.38 17.36
N PHE A 66 -4.13 0.32 17.41
CA PHE A 66 -3.38 -0.65 18.19
C PHE A 66 -2.18 0.01 18.85
N ALA A 67 -1.84 -0.46 20.04
CA ALA A 67 -0.58 -0.17 20.70
C ALA A 67 0.58 -0.84 19.95
N ALA A 68 1.81 -0.45 20.27
CA ALA A 68 3.02 -0.99 19.66
C ALA A 68 3.17 -2.52 19.82
N ASP A 69 2.55 -3.11 20.84
CA ASP A 69 2.54 -4.55 21.08
C ASP A 69 1.37 -5.28 20.39
N GLY A 70 0.57 -4.58 19.59
CA GLY A 70 -0.61 -5.12 18.90
C GLY A 70 -1.87 -5.17 19.76
N THR A 71 -1.85 -4.64 20.99
CA THR A 71 -3.07 -4.53 21.81
C THR A 71 -4.03 -3.52 21.19
N ALA A 72 -5.27 -3.92 20.93
CA ALA A 72 -6.28 -3.01 20.37
C ALA A 72 -6.63 -1.85 21.32
N LEU A 73 -6.57 -0.62 20.81
CA LEU A 73 -6.91 0.62 21.50
C LEU A 73 -8.37 1.01 21.27
N GLY A 74 -9.27 0.06 21.53
CA GLY A 74 -10.72 0.24 21.37
C GLY A 74 -11.33 -0.60 20.26
N ALA A 75 -12.59 -0.26 19.99
CA ALA A 75 -13.42 -0.87 18.95
C ALA A 75 -13.08 -0.27 17.57
N SER A 76 -13.41 -1.02 16.52
CA SER A 76 -13.30 -0.52 15.15
C SER A 76 -14.31 0.59 14.92
N GLN A 77 -13.92 1.61 14.15
CA GLN A 77 -14.73 2.78 13.85
C GLN A 77 -15.10 2.81 12.37
N VAL A 78 -16.30 3.26 12.05
CA VAL A 78 -16.72 3.54 10.67
C VAL A 78 -16.17 4.90 10.25
N LEU A 79 -15.41 4.92 9.16
CA LEU A 79 -14.75 6.11 8.62
C LEU A 79 -15.63 6.74 7.52
N GLY A 80 -15.70 8.07 7.47
CA GLY A 80 -16.33 8.81 6.36
C GLY A 80 -17.85 8.94 6.38
N THR A 81 -18.49 8.73 7.54
CA THR A 81 -19.95 8.84 7.68
C THR A 81 -20.49 10.26 7.47
N ASN A 82 -19.70 11.30 7.71
CA ASN A 82 -20.16 12.70 7.69
C ASN A 82 -20.29 13.29 6.27
N LEU A 83 -19.57 12.74 5.29
CA LEU A 83 -19.64 13.26 3.92
C LEU A 83 -20.82 12.72 3.10
N GLY A 84 -21.65 11.82 3.66
CA GLY A 84 -22.65 11.08 2.89
C GLY A 84 -22.03 10.13 1.85
N VAL A 85 -20.70 9.92 1.94
CA VAL A 85 -19.91 9.11 1.02
C VAL A 85 -20.23 7.65 1.25
N THR A 86 -20.96 7.06 0.32
CA THR A 86 -21.15 5.61 0.26
C THR A 86 -19.97 5.01 -0.49
N SER A 87 -19.13 4.27 0.23
CA SER A 87 -18.08 3.48 -0.42
C SER A 87 -18.73 2.32 -1.20
N LYS A 88 -18.12 1.89 -2.30
CA LYS A 88 -18.59 0.73 -3.06
C LYS A 88 -17.75 -0.50 -2.70
N LYS A 89 -18.33 -1.70 -2.84
CA LYS A 89 -17.64 -2.97 -2.59
C LYS A 89 -16.32 -3.14 -3.37
N GLY A 90 -15.30 -3.67 -2.69
CA GLY A 90 -14.12 -4.28 -3.33
C GLY A 90 -12.98 -3.32 -3.70
N TYR A 91 -12.92 -2.13 -3.10
CA TYR A 91 -11.85 -1.16 -3.35
C TYR A 91 -10.89 -1.05 -2.19
N ARG A 92 -9.63 -0.72 -2.51
CA ARG A 92 -8.59 -0.45 -1.52
C ARG A 92 -8.90 0.87 -0.82
N ILE A 93 -8.58 0.93 0.48
CA ILE A 93 -8.64 2.16 1.27
C ILE A 93 -7.22 2.51 1.69
N PRO A 94 -6.46 3.22 0.83
CA PRO A 94 -5.16 3.75 1.22
C PRO A 94 -5.28 4.62 2.47
N ILE A 95 -4.37 4.43 3.40
CA ILE A 95 -4.21 5.22 4.61
C ILE A 95 -2.79 5.76 4.65
N ALA A 96 -2.66 7.05 4.92
CA ALA A 96 -1.40 7.72 5.18
C ALA A 96 -1.44 8.34 6.57
N ILE A 97 -0.38 8.17 7.34
CA ILE A 97 -0.19 8.92 8.59
C ILE A 97 0.82 10.02 8.31
N GLY A 98 0.46 11.26 8.66
CA GLY A 98 1.41 12.38 8.66
C GLY A 98 2.09 12.46 10.01
N SER A 99 3.37 12.81 10.04
CA SER A 99 4.18 12.88 11.27
C SER A 99 3.79 13.99 12.26
N GLU A 100 2.74 14.78 11.98
CA GLU A 100 2.23 15.82 12.89
C GLU A 100 0.94 15.40 13.64
N GLN A 101 1.06 15.33 14.98
CA GLN A 101 -0.04 15.30 15.96
C GLN A 101 -0.98 14.09 15.90
N ASP A 102 -0.45 12.89 15.63
CA ASP A 102 -1.23 11.64 15.62
C ASP A 102 -2.46 11.68 14.68
N ARG A 103 -2.38 12.47 13.61
CA ARG A 103 -3.42 12.59 12.59
C ARG A 103 -3.17 11.62 11.45
N PHE A 104 -4.25 11.08 10.92
CA PHE A 104 -4.20 10.21 9.76
C PHE A 104 -5.11 10.74 8.66
N SER A 105 -4.73 10.43 7.42
CA SER A 105 -5.45 10.74 6.21
C SER A 105 -5.82 9.44 5.49
N LEU A 106 -7.03 9.36 4.98
CA LEU A 106 -7.53 8.23 4.21
C LEU A 106 -7.82 8.71 2.80
N LEU A 107 -7.62 7.85 1.81
CA LEU A 107 -8.17 8.03 0.48
C LEU A 107 -9.34 7.05 0.30
N LEU A 108 -10.53 7.59 0.06
CA LEU A 108 -11.75 6.80 -0.06
C LEU A 108 -12.46 7.05 -1.38
N PRO A 109 -12.82 6.00 -2.12
CA PRO A 109 -13.79 6.12 -3.19
C PRO A 109 -15.22 6.23 -2.62
N GLY A 110 -16.01 7.13 -3.19
CA GLY A 110 -17.46 7.11 -2.97
C GLY A 110 -18.21 8.22 -3.70
N LEU A 111 -19.36 8.63 -3.19
CA LEU A 111 -20.29 9.55 -3.86
C LEU A 111 -20.73 10.66 -2.91
N ASP A 112 -20.64 11.93 -3.33
CA ASP A 112 -21.32 13.05 -2.65
C ASP A 112 -22.64 13.41 -3.37
N ASP A 113 -23.42 14.34 -2.81
CA ASP A 113 -24.70 14.78 -3.39
C ASP A 113 -24.58 15.36 -4.82
N MET A 114 -23.38 15.75 -5.24
CA MET A 114 -23.08 16.29 -6.57
C MET A 114 -22.51 15.22 -7.53
N SER A 115 -22.15 14.04 -7.04
CA SER A 115 -21.53 12.96 -7.81
C SER A 115 -22.56 12.01 -8.42
N MET A 116 -22.54 11.87 -9.75
CA MET A 116 -23.17 10.79 -10.51
C MET A 116 -22.24 9.58 -10.69
N ASN A 117 -20.92 9.77 -10.65
CA ASN A 117 -19.92 8.69 -10.65
C ASN A 117 -19.05 8.72 -9.39
N THR A 118 -18.44 7.57 -9.07
CA THR A 118 -17.54 7.45 -7.92
C THR A 118 -16.34 8.40 -8.06
N ASP A 119 -16.21 9.27 -7.05
CA ASP A 119 -15.12 10.23 -6.85
C ASP A 119 -14.19 9.74 -5.74
N LEU A 120 -13.01 10.37 -5.63
CA LEU A 120 -12.04 10.13 -4.56
C LEU A 120 -12.03 11.27 -3.56
N PHE A 121 -12.08 10.91 -2.29
CA PHE A 121 -12.08 11.84 -1.17
C PHE A 121 -10.88 11.58 -0.27
N VAL A 122 -10.22 12.65 0.14
CA VAL A 122 -9.32 12.61 1.28
C VAL A 122 -10.11 12.96 2.52
N LEU A 123 -10.05 12.07 3.50
CA LEU A 123 -10.53 12.32 4.86
C LEU A 123 -9.35 12.45 5.79
N ARG A 124 -9.30 13.55 6.54
CA ARG A 124 -8.35 13.73 7.63
C ARG A 124 -9.07 13.55 8.95
N HIS A 125 -8.47 12.79 9.84
CA HIS A 125 -9.00 12.52 11.17
C HIS A 125 -7.97 12.87 12.23
N ALA A 126 -8.48 13.17 13.43
CA ALA A 126 -7.68 13.20 14.64
C ALA A 126 -7.42 11.76 15.12
N GLU A 127 -6.50 11.62 16.05
CA GLU A 127 -6.13 10.36 16.68
C GLU A 127 -7.32 9.57 17.26
N ASP A 128 -8.30 10.27 17.83
CA ASP A 128 -9.50 9.66 18.42
C ASP A 128 -10.51 9.16 17.38
N GLY A 129 -10.22 9.33 16.08
CA GLY A 129 -11.08 8.96 14.98
C GLY A 129 -12.11 10.03 14.62
N SER A 130 -12.08 11.22 15.24
CA SER A 130 -12.95 12.33 14.83
C SER A 130 -12.50 12.92 13.49
N GLU A 131 -13.44 13.12 12.58
CA GLU A 131 -13.17 13.71 11.26
C GLU A 131 -12.86 15.20 11.40
N LEU A 132 -11.67 15.60 10.93
CA LEU A 132 -11.21 16.99 10.92
C LEU A 132 -11.53 17.68 9.60
N MET A 133 -11.53 16.93 8.50
CA MET A 133 -11.72 17.45 7.15
C MET A 133 -12.09 16.33 6.20
N GLY A 134 -12.97 16.63 5.24
CA GLY A 134 -13.20 15.81 4.06
C GLY A 134 -13.18 16.68 2.81
N THR A 135 -12.38 16.31 1.81
CA THR A 135 -12.34 17.04 0.52
C THR A 135 -12.22 16.08 -0.65
N ARG A 136 -12.84 16.43 -1.77
CA ARG A 136 -12.70 15.69 -3.02
C ARG A 136 -11.33 15.99 -3.65
N VAL A 137 -10.70 14.96 -4.18
CA VAL A 137 -9.38 15.02 -4.84
C VAL A 137 -9.53 15.26 -6.34
N ASN A 138 -10.42 14.51 -6.99
CA ASN A 138 -10.61 14.49 -8.44
C ASN A 138 -11.67 15.51 -8.89
N ALA A 139 -11.75 15.73 -10.21
CA ALA A 139 -12.87 16.47 -10.79
C ALA A 139 -14.17 15.66 -10.69
N ILE A 140 -15.31 16.36 -10.57
CA ILE A 140 -16.64 15.76 -10.44
C ILE A 140 -16.89 14.76 -11.57
N ASP A 141 -17.47 13.62 -11.23
CA ASP A 141 -17.93 12.57 -12.15
C ASP A 141 -16.83 11.91 -12.98
N LYS A 142 -15.57 12.05 -12.55
CA LYS A 142 -14.47 11.29 -13.12
C LYS A 142 -14.33 9.99 -12.35
N LEU A 143 -14.90 8.92 -12.91
CA LEU A 143 -14.81 7.57 -12.37
C LEU A 143 -13.36 7.27 -11.93
N SER A 144 -13.15 7.29 -10.61
CA SER A 144 -11.85 7.09 -10.00
C SER A 144 -12.04 6.32 -8.71
N PHE A 145 -11.38 5.18 -8.61
CA PHE A 145 -11.54 4.23 -7.52
C PHE A 145 -10.21 3.65 -7.05
N ASP A 146 -9.12 4.10 -7.66
CA ASP A 146 -7.80 3.54 -7.48
C ASP A 146 -6.79 4.66 -7.35
N GLY A 147 -6.08 4.63 -6.25
CA GLY A 147 -5.17 5.67 -5.84
C GLY A 147 -4.33 5.23 -4.68
N ASP A 148 -3.37 6.08 -4.35
CA ASP A 148 -2.54 5.92 -3.17
C ASP A 148 -2.29 7.28 -2.54
N ILE A 149 -1.94 7.26 -1.27
CA ILE A 149 -1.77 8.47 -0.45
C ILE A 149 -0.56 8.29 0.45
N VAL A 150 0.25 9.34 0.55
CA VAL A 150 1.40 9.40 1.45
C VAL A 150 1.42 10.77 2.11
N ALA A 151 1.91 10.83 3.34
CA ALA A 151 2.03 12.07 4.10
C ALA A 151 3.37 12.12 4.81
N GLU A 152 3.96 13.31 4.90
CA GLU A 152 5.18 13.59 5.66
C GLU A 152 5.09 15.01 6.18
N GLY A 153 5.22 15.19 7.49
CA GLY A 153 5.07 16.47 8.17
C GLY A 153 3.75 17.16 7.83
N ASP A 154 3.87 18.35 7.24
CA ASP A 154 2.74 19.18 6.82
C ASP A 154 2.24 18.88 5.40
N ARG A 155 2.77 17.84 4.73
CA ARG A 155 2.45 17.52 3.35
C ARG A 155 1.65 16.23 3.23
N LEU A 156 0.72 16.25 2.29
CA LEU A 156 -0.02 15.10 1.80
C LEU A 156 0.14 15.04 0.27
N VAL A 157 0.43 13.87 -0.27
CA VAL A 157 0.46 13.62 -1.71
C VAL A 157 -0.53 12.51 -2.03
N VAL A 158 -1.35 12.73 -3.05
CA VAL A 158 -2.32 11.77 -3.56
C VAL A 158 -2.01 11.50 -5.02
N ALA A 159 -1.95 10.22 -5.39
CA ALA A 159 -1.94 9.77 -6.76
C ALA A 159 -3.21 8.97 -7.05
N TRP A 160 -3.79 9.13 -8.23
CA TRP A 160 -4.96 8.34 -8.62
C TRP A 160 -5.03 8.09 -10.12
N ALA A 161 -5.72 7.02 -10.49
CA ALA A 161 -6.03 6.72 -11.88
C ALA A 161 -7.40 7.32 -12.26
N ALA A 162 -7.44 8.07 -13.36
CA ALA A 162 -8.68 8.55 -13.96
C ALA A 162 -8.51 8.79 -15.47
N ALA A 163 -9.50 8.35 -16.26
CA ALA A 163 -9.50 8.49 -17.72
C ALA A 163 -8.23 7.97 -18.40
N GLY A 164 -7.71 6.82 -17.96
CA GLY A 164 -6.51 6.18 -18.53
C GLY A 164 -5.19 6.86 -18.17
N LYS A 165 -5.19 7.79 -17.20
CA LYS A 165 -4.00 8.53 -16.76
C LYS A 165 -3.79 8.40 -15.26
N ILE A 166 -2.53 8.55 -14.85
CA ILE A 166 -2.20 8.82 -13.45
C ILE A 166 -2.19 10.33 -13.23
N TRP A 167 -2.87 10.76 -12.18
CA TRP A 167 -2.94 12.14 -11.73
C TRP A 167 -2.28 12.26 -10.37
N LEU A 168 -1.68 13.41 -10.09
CA LEU A 168 -1.12 13.72 -8.79
C LEU A 168 -1.58 15.09 -8.30
N ARG A 169 -1.84 15.16 -7.00
CA ARG A 169 -2.05 16.40 -6.28
C ARG A 169 -1.31 16.34 -4.96
N ARG A 170 -0.84 17.50 -4.52
CA ARG A 170 -0.39 17.68 -3.15
C ARG A 170 -1.23 18.69 -2.40
N TRP A 171 -1.24 18.52 -1.09
CA TRP A 171 -1.78 19.45 -0.14
C TRP A 171 -0.70 19.74 0.90
N ASP A 172 -0.32 21.00 1.01
CA ASP A 172 0.62 21.49 2.03
C ASP A 172 -0.21 22.23 3.10
N TRP A 173 -0.16 21.81 4.37
CA TRP A 173 -0.96 22.43 5.44
C TRP A 173 -0.43 23.81 5.85
N SER A 174 0.87 24.05 5.74
CA SER A 174 1.47 25.37 6.04
C SER A 174 1.36 26.36 4.88
N VAL A 175 1.00 25.89 3.69
CA VAL A 175 0.94 26.68 2.45
C VAL A 175 -0.48 26.60 1.86
N ALA A 176 -0.81 27.43 0.88
CA ALA A 176 -2.04 27.35 0.09
C ALA A 176 -3.39 27.59 0.80
N ASN A 177 -3.42 27.91 2.10
CA ASN A 177 -4.66 28.22 2.84
C ASN A 177 -5.76 27.14 2.65
N GLY A 178 -5.32 25.89 2.47
CA GLY A 178 -6.17 24.75 2.20
C GLY A 178 -6.67 24.61 0.75
N ALA A 179 -5.75 24.59 -0.23
CA ALA A 179 -6.09 24.29 -1.62
C ALA A 179 -5.17 23.21 -2.21
N TRP A 180 -5.72 22.42 -3.12
CA TRP A 180 -4.96 21.44 -3.89
C TRP A 180 -3.98 22.11 -4.87
N ILE A 181 -2.77 21.56 -4.93
CA ILE A 181 -1.77 21.90 -5.94
C ILE A 181 -1.67 20.71 -6.90
N ASP A 182 -2.01 20.95 -8.16
CA ASP A 182 -1.85 19.98 -9.24
C ASP A 182 -0.35 19.76 -9.52
N ILE A 183 0.08 18.50 -9.47
CA ILE A 183 1.37 18.08 -9.99
C ILE A 183 1.00 17.46 -11.34
N ASP A 184 1.29 18.15 -12.44
CA ASP A 184 0.95 17.70 -13.80
C ASP A 184 2.09 16.84 -14.36
N PRO A 185 2.04 15.50 -14.30
CA PRO A 185 3.27 14.74 -14.36
C PRO A 185 3.38 13.80 -15.56
N PHE A 186 2.35 13.54 -16.36
CA PHE A 186 2.41 12.48 -17.37
C PHE A 186 1.74 12.87 -18.71
N ALA A 187 2.56 13.08 -19.74
CA ALA A 187 2.09 13.21 -21.13
C ALA A 187 1.65 11.84 -21.67
N ALA A 188 0.63 11.67 -22.54
CA ALA A 188 -0.24 12.58 -23.27
C ALA A 188 -1.71 12.08 -23.25
N ASP A 189 -2.65 12.87 -23.77
CA ASP A 189 -3.98 12.37 -24.20
C ASP A 189 -3.82 11.44 -25.42
N ASP A 190 -3.36 10.21 -25.19
CA ASP A 190 -3.31 9.16 -26.20
C ASP A 190 -4.40 8.13 -25.92
N ALA A 191 -5.31 7.94 -26.88
CA ALA A 191 -6.41 6.98 -26.78
C ALA A 191 -5.95 5.52 -26.72
N ASN A 192 -4.69 5.24 -27.08
CA ASN A 192 -4.10 3.90 -27.03
C ASN A 192 -3.35 3.63 -25.72
N VAL A 193 -3.24 4.63 -24.84
CA VAL A 193 -2.55 4.53 -23.57
C VAL A 193 -3.58 4.39 -22.44
N SER A 194 -3.32 3.45 -21.53
CA SER A 194 -4.08 3.30 -20.29
C SER A 194 -3.11 3.13 -19.12
N GLN A 195 -3.34 3.86 -18.04
CA GLN A 195 -2.50 3.85 -16.85
C GLN A 195 -3.35 3.66 -15.60
N TYR A 196 -2.90 2.82 -14.68
CA TYR A 196 -3.66 2.43 -13.49
C TYR A 196 -2.76 1.87 -12.36
N ASN A 197 -3.35 1.63 -11.19
CA ASN A 197 -2.71 1.14 -9.97
C ASN A 197 -1.47 1.95 -9.57
N PRO A 198 -1.62 3.26 -9.30
CA PRO A 198 -0.52 4.02 -8.72
C PRO A 198 -0.21 3.50 -7.30
N GLY A 199 1.09 3.47 -6.98
CA GLY A 199 1.62 3.27 -5.63
C GLY A 199 2.61 4.40 -5.32
N LEU A 200 2.62 4.88 -4.09
CA LEU A 200 3.43 6.00 -3.65
C LEU A 200 4.33 5.62 -2.46
N SER A 201 5.54 6.18 -2.46
CA SER A 201 6.42 6.25 -1.30
C SER A 201 6.93 7.67 -1.15
N LEU A 202 7.04 8.17 0.08
CA LEU A 202 7.56 9.51 0.36
C LEU A 202 8.72 9.39 1.35
N GLY A 203 9.89 9.91 0.97
CA GLY A 203 11.03 10.02 1.85
C GLY A 203 10.94 11.25 2.76
N ALA A 204 11.62 11.20 3.91
CA ALA A 204 11.70 12.32 4.86
C ALA A 204 12.42 13.55 4.28
N ASP A 205 13.19 13.37 3.20
CA ASP A 205 13.78 14.44 2.39
C ASP A 205 12.77 15.16 1.47
N GLY A 206 11.52 14.70 1.44
CA GLY A 206 10.45 15.25 0.62
C GLY A 206 10.42 14.73 -0.81
N VAL A 207 11.32 13.80 -1.18
CA VAL A 207 11.31 13.15 -2.49
C VAL A 207 10.33 11.99 -2.46
N ALA A 208 9.35 12.04 -3.36
CA ALA A 208 8.38 10.99 -3.56
C ALA A 208 8.78 10.09 -4.74
N VAL A 209 8.39 8.82 -4.66
CA VAL A 209 8.47 7.85 -5.75
C VAL A 209 7.07 7.36 -6.06
N LEU A 210 6.69 7.44 -7.33
CA LEU A 210 5.46 6.87 -7.86
C LEU A 210 5.81 5.62 -8.68
N SER A 211 5.08 4.53 -8.46
CA SER A 211 5.03 3.37 -9.36
C SER A 211 3.64 3.20 -9.94
N TRP A 212 3.51 2.75 -11.19
CA TRP A 212 2.20 2.50 -11.81
C TRP A 212 2.31 1.52 -12.97
N VAL A 213 1.17 1.01 -13.42
CA VAL A 213 1.08 0.23 -14.66
C VAL A 213 0.82 1.17 -15.83
N HIS A 214 1.60 1.05 -16.88
CA HIS A 214 1.45 1.78 -18.14
C HIS A 214 1.21 0.78 -19.26
N CYS A 215 0.11 0.92 -20.00
CA CYS A 215 -0.21 0.06 -21.12
C CYS A 215 -0.34 0.85 -22.42
N THR A 216 0.33 0.41 -23.47
CA THR A 216 0.16 0.90 -24.84
C THR A 216 -0.41 -0.21 -25.70
N ASN A 217 -1.58 0.00 -26.31
CA ASN A 217 -2.28 -1.02 -27.11
C ASN A 217 -2.50 -2.36 -26.36
N GLY A 218 -2.70 -2.30 -25.04
CA GLY A 218 -2.91 -3.47 -24.18
C GLY A 218 -1.63 -4.22 -23.78
N ILE A 219 -0.46 -3.76 -24.23
CA ILE A 219 0.85 -4.24 -23.79
C ILE A 219 1.27 -3.39 -22.60
N CYS A 220 1.54 -4.00 -21.44
CA CYS A 220 1.76 -3.26 -20.20
C CYS A 220 3.16 -3.44 -19.63
N GLU A 221 3.66 -2.37 -19.03
CA GLU A 221 4.90 -2.28 -18.26
C GLU A 221 4.61 -1.73 -16.87
N VAL A 222 5.49 -2.00 -15.91
CA VAL A 222 5.50 -1.30 -14.62
C VAL A 222 6.55 -0.21 -14.69
N LEU A 223 6.14 1.03 -14.41
CA LEU A 223 6.99 2.21 -14.42
C LEU A 223 7.19 2.74 -13.00
N ALA A 224 8.30 3.44 -12.79
CA ALA A 224 8.55 4.23 -11.59
C ALA A 224 9.12 5.61 -11.95
N ARG A 225 8.84 6.64 -11.14
CA ARG A 225 9.37 8.00 -11.34
C ARG A 225 9.46 8.76 -10.03
N ARG A 226 10.52 9.57 -9.86
CA ARG A 226 10.66 10.45 -8.71
C ARG A 226 10.17 11.85 -9.01
N PHE A 227 9.73 12.50 -7.95
CA PHE A 227 9.36 13.90 -7.97
C PHE A 227 9.50 14.47 -6.56
N ASP A 228 9.67 15.78 -6.47
CA ASP A 228 9.58 16.54 -5.24
C ASP A 228 8.67 17.76 -5.44
N ASN A 229 8.92 18.86 -4.73
CA ASN A 229 8.10 20.05 -4.83
C ASN A 229 8.21 20.83 -6.12
N ASP A 230 9.41 20.87 -6.68
CA ASP A 230 9.79 21.77 -7.78
C ASP A 230 10.40 20.98 -8.94
N TRP A 231 10.61 19.68 -8.74
CA TRP A 231 11.27 18.80 -9.66
C TRP A 231 10.47 17.52 -9.90
N LEU A 232 10.51 17.10 -11.16
CA LEU A 232 9.97 15.84 -11.65
C LEU A 232 11.08 15.26 -12.52
N ASP A 233 11.46 14.00 -12.27
CA ASP A 233 12.41 13.29 -13.13
C ASP A 233 11.94 13.41 -14.60
N PRO A 234 12.80 13.64 -15.59
CA PRO A 234 12.36 13.94 -16.95
C PRO A 234 11.56 12.79 -17.59
N ASP A 235 12.01 11.55 -17.38
CA ASP A 235 11.38 10.34 -17.91
C ASP A 235 11.19 9.30 -16.79
N PRO A 236 10.12 8.49 -16.86
CA PRO A 236 9.97 7.33 -15.99
C PRO A 236 10.96 6.22 -16.32
N VAL A 237 11.26 5.38 -15.33
CA VAL A 237 12.07 4.17 -15.48
C VAL A 237 11.15 2.96 -15.60
N VAL A 238 11.38 2.11 -16.60
CA VAL A 238 10.72 0.79 -16.73
C VAL A 238 11.34 -0.17 -15.71
N VAL A 239 10.54 -0.67 -14.77
CA VAL A 239 11.02 -1.58 -13.72
C VAL A 239 10.66 -3.05 -13.96
N SER A 240 9.63 -3.34 -14.77
CA SER A 240 9.24 -4.71 -15.11
C SER A 240 10.21 -5.43 -16.05
N GLY A 241 11.07 -4.68 -16.76
CA GLY A 241 12.07 -5.18 -17.70
C GLY A 241 11.52 -5.84 -18.97
N ASN A 242 10.28 -6.32 -18.95
CA ASN A 242 9.54 -6.88 -20.07
C ASN A 242 8.07 -6.44 -20.01
N ASP A 243 7.40 -6.63 -21.13
CA ASP A 243 5.96 -6.48 -21.27
C ASP A 243 5.21 -7.66 -20.62
N GLY A 244 4.05 -7.38 -20.05
CA GLY A 244 3.21 -8.41 -19.44
C GLY A 244 1.83 -7.92 -19.04
N TYR A 245 1.13 -8.77 -18.31
CA TYR A 245 -0.07 -8.36 -17.57
C TYR A 245 0.35 -8.13 -16.12
N PHE A 246 0.37 -6.86 -15.71
CA PHE A 246 0.80 -6.45 -14.38
C PHE A 246 -0.30 -5.68 -13.68
N VAL A 247 -0.36 -5.84 -12.37
CA VAL A 247 -1.32 -5.17 -11.49
C VAL A 247 -0.68 -4.90 -10.14
N ALA A 248 -1.27 -3.95 -9.42
CA ALA A 248 -0.91 -3.64 -8.04
C ALA A 248 0.60 -3.44 -7.78
N PRO A 249 1.31 -2.58 -8.54
CA PRO A 249 2.64 -2.20 -8.13
C PRO A 249 2.59 -1.46 -6.78
N ARG A 250 3.60 -1.72 -5.96
CA ARG A 250 3.89 -1.02 -4.70
C ARG A 250 5.35 -0.65 -4.67
N VAL A 251 5.64 0.46 -4.01
CA VAL A 251 6.97 1.03 -3.98
C VAL A 251 7.33 1.45 -2.56
N ALA A 252 8.58 1.19 -2.18
CA ALA A 252 9.16 1.69 -0.94
C ALA A 252 10.53 2.29 -1.23
N ARG A 253 10.83 3.41 -0.58
CA ARG A 253 12.14 4.06 -0.60
C ARG A 253 12.75 4.02 0.80
N ASP A 254 14.02 3.62 0.88
CA ASP A 254 14.78 3.66 2.14
C ASP A 254 15.41 5.04 2.39
N GLN A 255 16.00 5.21 3.57
CA GLN A 255 16.63 6.47 3.99
C GLN A 255 17.88 6.84 3.16
N ASP A 256 18.52 5.85 2.54
CA ASP A 256 19.70 6.05 1.68
C ASP A 256 19.28 6.36 0.24
N GLY A 257 17.98 6.26 -0.06
CA GLY A 257 17.39 6.61 -1.33
C GLY A 257 17.22 5.43 -2.30
N ARG A 258 17.58 4.21 -1.89
CA ARG A 258 17.29 3.00 -2.68
C ARG A 258 15.80 2.73 -2.68
N VAL A 259 15.33 2.17 -3.78
CA VAL A 259 13.91 1.92 -4.00
C VAL A 259 13.69 0.46 -4.34
N MET A 260 12.68 -0.15 -3.74
CA MET A 260 12.14 -1.44 -4.19
C MET A 260 10.73 -1.21 -4.75
N VAL A 261 10.49 -1.72 -5.95
CA VAL A 261 9.16 -1.83 -6.54
C VAL A 261 8.80 -3.30 -6.62
N VAL A 262 7.61 -3.65 -6.13
CA VAL A 262 7.02 -5.00 -6.22
C VAL A 262 5.72 -4.93 -6.99
N TRP A 263 5.35 -5.97 -7.70
CA TRP A 263 4.08 -6.04 -8.43
C TRP A 263 3.61 -7.48 -8.59
N SER A 264 2.32 -7.64 -8.84
CA SER A 264 1.77 -8.93 -9.30
C SER A 264 1.70 -8.97 -10.82
N GLY A 265 1.97 -10.15 -11.37
CA GLY A 265 1.78 -10.42 -12.78
C GLY A 265 1.10 -11.76 -13.01
N ALA A 266 0.59 -11.95 -14.23
CA ALA A 266 -0.04 -13.20 -14.62
C ALA A 266 0.39 -13.64 -16.02
N THR A 267 0.53 -14.96 -16.18
CA THR A 267 0.62 -15.63 -17.47
C THR A 267 -0.66 -16.42 -17.74
N ALA A 268 -0.72 -17.12 -18.88
CA ALA A 268 -1.81 -18.06 -19.15
C ALA A 268 -1.91 -19.21 -18.14
N ASN A 269 -0.85 -19.48 -17.35
CA ASN A 269 -0.75 -20.69 -16.54
C ASN A 269 -0.64 -20.44 -15.04
N PHE A 270 -0.13 -19.27 -14.63
CA PHE A 270 0.10 -18.97 -13.21
C PHE A 270 0.18 -17.47 -12.96
N VAL A 271 -0.04 -17.11 -11.70
CA VAL A 271 0.19 -15.77 -11.14
C VAL A 271 1.51 -15.76 -10.37
N PHE A 272 2.15 -14.60 -10.34
CA PHE A 272 3.43 -14.40 -9.67
C PHE A 272 3.52 -13.01 -9.03
N ILE A 273 4.48 -12.85 -8.12
CA ILE A 273 4.95 -11.57 -7.60
C ILE A 273 6.41 -11.42 -8.03
N GLU A 274 6.73 -10.28 -8.61
CA GLU A 274 8.08 -9.91 -9.02
C GLU A 274 8.48 -8.60 -8.37
N ALA A 275 9.79 -8.35 -8.37
CA ALA A 275 10.37 -7.14 -7.79
C ALA A 275 11.58 -6.65 -8.59
N ARG A 276 11.82 -5.34 -8.48
CA ARG A 276 13.02 -4.67 -8.97
C ARG A 276 13.53 -3.70 -7.91
N MET A 277 14.85 -3.58 -7.81
CA MET A 277 15.50 -2.56 -6.97
C MET A 277 16.12 -1.48 -7.87
N LEU A 278 16.10 -0.24 -7.39
CA LEU A 278 16.78 0.91 -7.99
C LEU A 278 17.74 1.49 -6.93
N ASP A 279 18.90 1.98 -7.37
CA ASP A 279 19.84 2.69 -6.50
C ASP A 279 19.39 4.14 -6.20
N GLU A 280 20.22 4.87 -5.47
CA GLU A 280 19.99 6.27 -5.09
C GLU A 280 19.94 7.22 -6.30
N GLU A 281 20.63 6.88 -7.39
CA GLU A 281 20.53 7.56 -8.68
C GLU A 281 19.28 7.18 -9.48
N PHE A 282 18.48 6.22 -8.99
CA PHE A 282 17.29 5.66 -9.62
C PHE A 282 17.60 4.81 -10.86
N VAL A 283 18.77 4.16 -10.85
CA VAL A 283 19.21 3.19 -11.85
C VAL A 283 18.87 1.77 -11.39
N PRO A 284 18.31 0.91 -12.25
CA PRO A 284 17.95 -0.45 -11.88
C PRO A 284 19.15 -1.31 -11.44
N ILE A 285 19.09 -1.87 -10.23
CA ILE A 285 20.07 -2.82 -9.68
C ILE A 285 19.68 -4.25 -10.06
N GLY A 286 20.62 -5.02 -10.60
CA GLY A 286 20.43 -6.45 -10.91
C GLY A 286 19.42 -6.71 -12.04
N ASP A 287 18.82 -7.89 -12.06
CA ASP A 287 17.69 -8.23 -12.93
C ASP A 287 16.38 -8.18 -12.13
N VAL A 288 15.23 -8.24 -12.82
CA VAL A 288 13.95 -8.51 -12.15
C VAL A 288 14.03 -9.89 -11.54
N TRP A 289 13.55 -10.05 -10.30
CA TRP A 289 13.49 -11.36 -9.66
C TRP A 289 12.07 -11.69 -9.20
N THR A 290 11.76 -12.98 -9.24
CA THR A 290 10.50 -13.52 -8.73
C THR A 290 10.56 -13.62 -7.21
N VAL A 291 9.63 -12.93 -6.53
CA VAL A 291 9.41 -13.07 -5.09
C VAL A 291 8.62 -14.34 -4.82
N GLN A 292 7.53 -14.56 -5.57
CA GLN A 292 6.70 -15.75 -5.44
C GLN A 292 6.14 -16.14 -6.82
N SER A 293 6.00 -17.44 -7.06
CA SER A 293 5.44 -17.98 -8.29
C SER A 293 4.33 -18.98 -7.97
N ASN A 294 3.51 -19.33 -8.96
CA ASN A 294 2.44 -20.31 -8.84
C ASN A 294 1.40 -19.95 -7.77
N LEU A 295 1.11 -18.65 -7.63
CA LEU A 295 -0.01 -18.20 -6.82
C LEU A 295 -1.32 -18.60 -7.50
N PHE A 296 -2.30 -18.97 -6.69
CA PHE A 296 -3.64 -19.34 -7.14
C PHE A 296 -4.39 -18.16 -7.77
N ALA A 297 -4.26 -16.99 -7.15
CA ALA A 297 -4.93 -15.77 -7.55
C ALA A 297 -3.96 -14.58 -7.47
N ILE A 298 -4.33 -13.50 -8.17
CA ILE A 298 -3.65 -12.21 -8.07
C ILE A 298 -3.61 -11.77 -6.61
N ALA A 299 -2.40 -11.59 -6.10
CA ALA A 299 -2.14 -10.98 -4.81
C ALA A 299 -2.04 -9.45 -4.93
N ASP A 300 -2.16 -8.76 -3.80
CA ASP A 300 -1.87 -7.33 -3.67
C ASP A 300 -0.62 -7.21 -2.79
N PRO A 301 0.60 -7.43 -3.35
CA PRO A 301 1.81 -7.42 -2.54
C PRO A 301 2.06 -6.03 -2.01
N ASP A 302 2.60 -5.93 -0.81
CA ASP A 302 3.04 -4.68 -0.21
C ASP A 302 4.53 -4.72 0.09
N VAL A 303 5.17 -3.56 0.08
CA VAL A 303 6.61 -3.44 0.34
C VAL A 303 6.89 -2.24 1.25
N VAL A 304 7.79 -2.43 2.20
CA VAL A 304 8.27 -1.37 3.09
C VAL A 304 9.78 -1.42 3.24
N ALA A 305 10.41 -0.25 3.29
CA ALA A 305 11.81 -0.11 3.65
C ALA A 305 11.95 -0.07 5.19
N LEU A 306 12.87 -0.84 5.73
CA LEU A 306 13.12 -0.95 7.16
C LEU A 306 14.34 -0.13 7.56
N ALA A 307 14.37 0.34 8.82
CA ALA A 307 15.44 1.18 9.35
C ALA A 307 16.84 0.54 9.32
N ASP A 308 16.92 -0.78 9.17
CA ASP A 308 18.19 -1.51 9.02
C ASP A 308 18.66 -1.64 7.57
N GLY A 309 18.01 -0.93 6.64
CA GLY A 309 18.32 -0.95 5.21
C GLY A 309 17.84 -2.19 4.46
N SER A 310 17.03 -3.05 5.08
CA SER A 310 16.36 -4.13 4.32
C SER A 310 14.97 -3.71 3.86
N PHE A 311 14.44 -4.40 2.86
CA PHE A 311 13.05 -4.26 2.42
C PHE A 311 12.27 -5.48 2.86
N ALA A 312 11.06 -5.29 3.37
CA ALA A 312 10.14 -6.38 3.66
C ALA A 312 9.01 -6.37 2.65
N VAL A 313 8.70 -7.53 2.07
CA VAL A 313 7.61 -7.74 1.12
C VAL A 313 6.61 -8.70 1.75
N ALA A 314 5.34 -8.32 1.77
CA ALA A 314 4.25 -9.14 2.30
C ALA A 314 3.17 -9.39 1.25
N TRP A 315 2.57 -10.58 1.26
CA TRP A 315 1.46 -10.92 0.35
C TRP A 315 0.58 -12.01 0.94
N GLY A 316 -0.68 -12.06 0.49
CA GLY A 316 -1.59 -13.17 0.79
C GLY A 316 -1.45 -14.31 -0.22
N ASP A 317 -1.54 -15.54 0.27
CA ASP A 317 -1.75 -16.75 -0.54
C ASP A 317 -3.11 -17.36 -0.19
N GLY A 318 -4.05 -17.25 -1.12
CA GLY A 318 -5.44 -17.66 -0.93
C GLY A 318 -5.67 -19.17 -0.97
N ASP A 319 -4.71 -19.97 -1.46
CA ASP A 319 -4.83 -21.43 -1.40
C ASP A 319 -4.49 -21.98 -0.01
N ASP A 320 -3.57 -21.30 0.68
CA ASP A 320 -3.08 -21.71 2.00
C ASP A 320 -3.73 -20.93 3.16
N ASP A 321 -4.60 -19.95 2.86
CA ASP A 321 -5.15 -18.97 3.82
C ASP A 321 -4.04 -18.31 4.66
N ARG A 322 -2.92 -17.97 4.02
CA ARG A 322 -1.71 -17.46 4.68
C ARG A 322 -1.30 -16.08 4.22
N VAL A 323 -0.63 -15.37 5.13
CA VAL A 323 0.16 -14.20 4.79
C VAL A 323 1.62 -14.59 4.84
N HIS A 324 2.34 -14.27 3.77
CA HIS A 324 3.77 -14.46 3.64
C HIS A 324 4.49 -13.15 3.91
N LEU A 325 5.71 -13.25 4.43
CA LEU A 325 6.63 -12.13 4.60
C LEU A 325 8.02 -12.60 4.20
N ARG A 326 8.70 -11.81 3.37
CA ARG A 326 10.11 -12.05 3.03
C ARG A 326 10.89 -10.74 3.06
N ARG A 327 12.07 -10.76 3.67
CA ARG A 327 12.97 -9.61 3.71
C ARG A 327 14.11 -9.77 2.72
N PHE A 328 14.53 -8.67 2.14
CA PHE A 328 15.62 -8.59 1.17
C PHE A 328 16.61 -7.52 1.59
N VAL A 329 17.91 -7.84 1.54
CA VAL A 329 18.98 -6.86 1.82
C VAL A 329 19.52 -6.23 0.53
N ASP A 330 19.33 -6.90 -0.60
CA ASP A 330 19.73 -6.47 -1.95
C ASP A 330 18.85 -7.17 -3.00
N ALA A 331 19.03 -6.85 -4.28
CA ALA A 331 18.28 -7.40 -5.41
C ALA A 331 18.33 -8.94 -5.44
N GLY A 332 17.18 -9.57 -5.14
CA GLY A 332 17.04 -11.03 -5.08
C GLY A 332 17.80 -11.71 -3.93
N VAL A 333 18.38 -10.95 -2.99
CA VAL A 333 19.14 -11.49 -1.86
C VAL A 333 18.27 -11.46 -0.61
N PRO A 334 17.65 -12.60 -0.21
CA PRO A 334 16.86 -12.67 1.00
C PRO A 334 17.74 -12.44 2.24
N LYS A 335 17.17 -11.78 3.25
CA LYS A 335 17.87 -11.52 4.51
C LYS A 335 18.14 -12.82 5.28
N ILE A 336 17.19 -13.75 5.24
CA ILE A 336 17.34 -15.10 5.80
C ILE A 336 17.21 -16.11 4.65
N ALA A 337 18.34 -16.52 4.07
CA ALA A 337 18.36 -17.34 2.86
C ALA A 337 17.78 -18.76 3.01
N ASP A 338 17.83 -19.32 4.22
CA ASP A 338 17.36 -20.69 4.50
C ASP A 338 15.88 -20.77 4.91
N LEU A 339 15.18 -19.63 4.95
CA LEU A 339 13.80 -19.53 5.40
C LEU A 339 12.95 -18.99 4.25
N GLY A 340 12.17 -19.87 3.61
CA GLY A 340 11.32 -19.51 2.46
C GLY A 340 10.30 -18.42 2.80
N ASP A 341 9.70 -18.50 3.98
CA ASP A 341 8.82 -17.49 4.58
C ASP A 341 9.39 -17.10 5.93
N GLU A 342 9.76 -15.83 6.12
CA GLU A 342 10.37 -15.40 7.38
C GLU A 342 9.40 -15.46 8.57
N ALA A 343 8.10 -15.63 8.29
CA ALA A 343 7.09 -16.08 9.23
C ALA A 343 5.92 -16.72 8.46
N PRO A 344 5.78 -18.05 8.40
CA PRO A 344 4.46 -18.63 8.18
C PRO A 344 3.65 -18.33 9.45
N TRP A 345 2.69 -17.40 9.37
CA TRP A 345 1.72 -17.24 10.45
C TRP A 345 0.99 -18.58 10.62
N PRO A 346 0.94 -19.14 11.85
CA PRO A 346 0.26 -20.40 12.06
C PRO A 346 -1.23 -20.26 11.73
N ASN A 347 -1.75 -21.24 10.99
CA ASN A 347 -3.17 -21.37 10.63
C ASN A 347 -4.12 -21.30 11.83
#